data_AF-A0A853AJL0-F1
#
_entry.id   AF-A0A853AJL0-F1
#
_cell.length_a   1.000
_cell.length_b   1.000
_cell.length_c   1.000
_cell.angle_alpha   90.00
_cell.angle_beta   90.00
_cell.angle_gamma   90.00
#
_symmetry.space_group_name_H-M   'P 1'
#
loop_
_entity.id
_entity.type
_entity.pdbx_description
1 polymer ?
#
loop_
_entity_poly.entity_id
_entity_poly.type
_entity_poly.pdbx_seq_one_letter_code
_entity_poly.pdbx_strand_id
1 'polypeptide(L)'
;MLRPTVNACRDRDRLDGLWGFALDPAGEGRDQRWWRDRLPGRLEVPVPASYNDVSADAEVRDHVGDVWYQTHRSSGPPPRSRSWPPTR
;
A
#
# COMPACT_ATOMS: atom_id res chain seq x y z
N MET A 1 21.40 4.67 4.71
CA MET A 1 19.93 4.67 4.90
C MET A 1 19.61 4.72 6.39
N LEU A 2 18.58 5.47 6.80
CA LEU A 2 18.14 5.55 8.20
C LEU A 2 16.89 4.69 8.41
N ARG A 3 16.82 3.94 9.52
CA ARG A 3 15.62 3.18 9.89
C ARG A 3 14.51 4.13 10.37
N PRO A 4 13.24 3.90 9.98
CA PRO A 4 12.11 4.63 10.56
C PRO A 4 11.96 4.36 12.06
N THR A 5 11.90 5.44 12.84
CA THR A 5 11.70 5.41 14.30
C THR A 5 10.68 6.48 14.67
N VAL A 6 9.79 6.17 15.60
CA VAL A 6 8.80 7.12 16.12
C VAL A 6 9.45 8.01 17.17
N ASN A 7 9.31 9.33 17.04
CA ASN A 7 9.73 10.32 18.05
C ASN A 7 8.92 11.61 17.91
N ALA A 8 9.32 12.69 18.61
CA ALA A 8 8.59 13.96 18.63
C ALA A 8 8.39 14.61 17.24
N CYS A 9 9.21 14.28 16.25
CA CYS A 9 9.15 14.85 14.90
C CYS A 9 9.01 13.78 13.81
N ARG A 10 8.83 12.50 14.15
CA ARG A 10 8.83 11.39 13.19
C ARG A 10 7.75 10.38 13.55
N ASP A 11 6.92 10.07 12.56
CA ASP A 11 5.91 9.02 12.66
C ASP A 11 6.31 7.77 11.89
N ARG A 12 5.62 6.67 12.17
CA ARG A 12 5.77 5.40 11.45
C ARG A 12 4.43 4.74 11.28
N ASP A 13 3.94 4.75 10.05
CA ASP A 13 2.75 4.00 9.67
C ASP A 13 3.12 2.57 9.29
N ARG A 14 2.26 1.63 9.64
CA ARG A 14 2.29 0.30 9.04
C ARG A 14 1.37 0.28 7.84
N LEU A 15 1.82 -0.35 6.76
CA LEU A 15 1.05 -0.53 5.54
C LEU A 15 0.78 -2.03 5.30
N ASP A 16 0.80 -2.83 6.36
CA ASP A 16 0.41 -4.24 6.31
C ASP A 16 -1.11 -4.40 6.20
N GLY A 17 -1.55 -5.52 5.62
CA GLY A 17 -2.97 -5.85 5.46
C GLY A 17 -3.33 -6.27 4.05
N LEU A 18 -4.62 -6.21 3.72
CA LEU A 18 -5.15 -6.53 2.40
C LEU A 18 -5.13 -5.29 1.51
N TRP A 19 -4.60 -5.44 0.31
CA TRP A 19 -4.50 -4.38 -0.70
C TRP A 19 -5.25 -4.82 -1.94
N GLY A 20 -5.92 -3.88 -2.60
CA GLY A 20 -6.49 -4.12 -3.94
C GLY A 20 -5.37 -4.45 -4.93
N PHE A 21 -5.65 -5.41 -5.81
CA PHE A 21 -4.65 -5.98 -6.71
C PHE A 21 -5.21 -6.17 -8.12
N ALA A 22 -4.38 -5.91 -9.13
CA ALA A 22 -4.69 -6.19 -10.53
C ALA A 22 -3.43 -6.60 -11.29
N LEU A 23 -3.57 -7.62 -12.15
CA LEU A 23 -2.56 -7.96 -13.15
C LEU A 23 -2.72 -7.03 -14.36
N ASP A 24 -1.61 -6.66 -15.00
CA ASP A 24 -1.61 -5.87 -16.23
C ASP A 24 -0.92 -6.61 -17.38
N PRO A 25 -1.51 -7.72 -17.88
CA PRO A 25 -0.90 -8.53 -18.92
C PRO A 25 -0.81 -7.80 -20.27
N ALA A 26 -1.70 -6.82 -20.50
CA ALA A 26 -1.71 -6.00 -21.71
C ALA A 26 -0.84 -4.74 -21.59
N GLY A 27 -0.31 -4.42 -20.41
CA GLY A 27 0.50 -3.22 -20.15
C GLY A 27 -0.28 -1.90 -20.27
N GLU A 28 -1.60 -1.93 -20.11
CA GLU A 28 -2.50 -0.80 -20.35
C GLU A 28 -2.76 0.06 -19.11
N GLY A 29 -2.37 -0.40 -17.92
CA GLY A 29 -2.68 0.27 -16.66
C GLY A 29 -2.08 1.68 -16.57
N ARG A 30 -0.95 1.91 -17.26
CA ARG A 30 -0.35 3.25 -17.34
C ARG A 30 -1.16 4.18 -18.24
N ASP A 31 -1.52 3.72 -19.43
CA ASP A 31 -2.24 4.51 -20.44
C ASP A 31 -3.67 4.83 -20.01
N GLN A 32 -4.32 3.85 -19.37
CA GLN A 32 -5.66 4.00 -18.78
C GLN A 32 -5.66 4.70 -17.43
N ARG A 33 -4.49 4.92 -16.83
CA ARG A 33 -4.29 5.70 -15.61
C ARG A 33 -4.98 5.12 -14.38
N TRP A 34 -4.83 3.81 -14.18
CA TRP A 34 -5.49 3.04 -13.11
C TRP A 34 -5.25 3.58 -11.69
N TRP A 35 -4.19 4.36 -11.45
CA TRP A 35 -3.95 4.98 -10.13
C TRP A 35 -4.91 6.11 -9.76
N ARG A 36 -5.70 6.63 -10.71
CA ARG A 36 -6.65 7.74 -10.46
C ARG A 36 -7.96 7.27 -9.84
N ASP A 37 -8.35 6.03 -10.10
CA ASP A 37 -9.62 5.44 -9.66
C ASP A 37 -9.38 4.09 -8.99
N ARG A 38 -10.45 3.39 -8.64
CA ARG A 38 -10.35 2.02 -8.13
C ARG A 38 -9.75 1.11 -9.20
N LEU A 39 -8.78 0.27 -8.81
CA LEU A 39 -8.22 -0.74 -9.71
C LEU A 39 -9.32 -1.62 -10.32
N PRO A 40 -9.18 -2.03 -11.60
CA PRO A 40 -10.12 -2.94 -12.22
C PRO A 40 -10.07 -4.32 -11.54
N GLY A 41 -11.24 -4.97 -11.45
CA GLY A 41 -11.39 -6.25 -10.77
C GLY A 41 -11.71 -6.11 -9.27
N ARG A 42 -11.55 -7.22 -8.55
CA ARG A 42 -11.91 -7.35 -7.12
C ARG A 42 -10.90 -8.17 -6.32
N LEU A 43 -9.71 -8.40 -6.86
CA LEU A 43 -8.69 -9.18 -6.16
C LEU A 43 -8.09 -8.36 -5.03
N GLU A 44 -7.82 -9.03 -3.93
CA GLU A 44 -7.06 -8.48 -2.80
C GLU A 44 -5.93 -9.45 -2.46
N VAL A 45 -4.77 -8.90 -2.10
CA VAL A 45 -3.59 -9.68 -1.72
C VAL A 45 -3.05 -9.20 -0.38
N PRO A 46 -2.53 -10.09 0.48
CA PRO A 46 -1.90 -9.71 1.72
C PRO A 46 -0.54 -9.06 1.47
N VAL A 47 -0.24 -8.02 2.25
CA VAL A 47 1.06 -7.35 2.30
C VAL A 47 1.54 -7.35 3.75
N PRO A 48 2.77 -7.79 4.06
CA PRO A 48 3.78 -8.28 3.14
C PRO A 48 3.58 -9.75 2.73
N ALA A 49 3.55 -10.03 1.43
CA ALA A 49 3.67 -11.36 0.85
C ALA A 49 4.09 -11.23 -0.62
N SER A 50 4.62 -12.33 -1.19
CA SER A 50 4.68 -12.45 -2.65
C SER A 50 3.28 -12.80 -3.16
N TYR A 51 2.82 -12.20 -4.26
CA TYR A 51 1.49 -12.48 -4.80
C TYR A 51 1.39 -13.84 -5.51
N ASN A 52 2.51 -14.36 -6.02
CA ASN A 52 2.53 -15.55 -6.88
C ASN A 52 1.94 -16.80 -6.22
N ASP A 53 2.07 -16.91 -4.90
CA ASP A 53 1.63 -18.08 -4.12
C ASP A 53 0.38 -17.80 -3.27
N VAL A 54 -0.21 -16.61 -3.37
CA VAL A 54 -1.41 -16.23 -2.60
C VAL A 54 -2.66 -16.91 -3.16
N SER A 55 -2.78 -16.95 -4.48
CA SER A 55 -3.86 -17.64 -5.18
C SER A 55 -3.39 -18.97 -5.77
N ALA A 56 -4.29 -19.94 -5.90
CA ALA A 56 -4.04 -21.18 -6.63
C ALA A 56 -4.15 -21.03 -8.16
N ASP A 57 -4.20 -19.80 -8.67
CA ASP A 57 -4.35 -19.50 -10.09
C ASP A 57 -2.98 -19.48 -10.79
N ALA A 58 -2.83 -20.31 -11.82
CA ALA A 58 -1.61 -20.40 -12.60
C ALA A 58 -1.33 -19.11 -13.38
N GLU A 59 -2.36 -18.38 -13.82
CA GLU A 59 -2.17 -17.10 -14.52
C GLU A 59 -1.56 -16.05 -13.58
N VAL A 60 -1.94 -16.05 -12.30
CA VAL A 60 -1.35 -15.17 -11.29
C VAL A 60 0.07 -15.60 -10.93
N ARG A 61 0.28 -16.91 -10.72
CA ARG A 61 1.58 -17.45 -10.33
C ARG A 61 2.65 -17.21 -11.38
N ASP A 62 2.30 -17.46 -12.65
CA ASP A 62 3.22 -17.43 -13.77
C ASP A 62 3.18 -16.08 -14.53
N HIS A 63 2.47 -15.07 -13.97
CA HIS A 63 2.34 -13.73 -14.57
C HIS A 63 3.71 -13.08 -14.82
N VAL A 64 3.91 -12.62 -16.04
CA VAL A 64 5.07 -11.82 -16.46
C VAL A 64 4.57 -10.47 -16.95
N GLY A 65 4.94 -9.40 -16.26
CA GLY A 65 4.55 -8.05 -16.61
C GLY A 65 4.35 -7.18 -15.38
N ASP A 66 3.72 -6.03 -15.58
CA ASP A 66 3.37 -5.14 -14.47
C ASP A 66 2.20 -5.72 -13.66
N VAL A 67 2.21 -5.39 -12.36
CA VAL A 67 1.12 -5.65 -11.43
C VAL A 67 0.86 -4.38 -10.63
N TRP A 68 -0.39 -4.16 -10.26
CA TRP A 68 -0.82 -2.95 -9.56
C TRP A 68 -1.31 -3.29 -8.17
N TYR A 69 -0.83 -2.54 -7.18
CA TYR A 69 -1.26 -2.59 -5.80
C TYR A 69 -1.89 -1.25 -5.42
N GLN A 70 -3.05 -1.29 -4.76
CA GLN A 70 -3.74 -0.10 -4.27
C GLN A 70 -4.19 -0.31 -2.84
N THR A 71 -3.85 0.64 -1.97
CA THR A 71 -4.36 0.69 -0.60
C THR A 71 -4.68 2.11 -0.19
N HIS A 72 -5.47 2.24 0.87
CA HIS A 72 -5.73 3.52 1.50
C HIS A 72 -4.93 3.60 2.79
N ARG A 73 -4.24 4.73 2.96
CA ARG A 73 -3.64 5.05 4.25
C ARG A 73 -4.73 5.62 5.15
N SER A 74 -5.10 4.91 6.19
CA SER A 74 -5.81 5.51 7.32
C SER A 74 -4.85 6.42 8.07
N SER A 75 -5.04 7.74 8.01
CA SER A 75 -4.33 8.65 8.91
C SER A 75 -4.90 8.46 10.32
N GLY A 76 -4.03 8.08 11.26
CA GLY A 76 -4.37 8.16 12.69
C GLY A 76 -4.76 9.59 13.08
N PRO A 77 -5.40 9.79 14.25
CA PRO A 77 -5.74 11.13 14.72
C PRO A 77 -4.46 11.99 14.77
N PRO A 78 -4.54 13.30 14.43
CA PRO A 78 -3.37 14.17 14.48
C PRO A 78 -2.76 14.12 15.89
N PRO A 79 -1.42 14.21 16.02
CA PRO A 79 -0.78 14.20 17.33
C PRO A 79 -1.41 15.31 18.18
N ARG A 80 -1.92 14.95 19.37
CA ARG A 80 -2.46 15.91 20.33
C ARG A 80 -1.38 16.96 20.58
N SER A 81 -1.66 18.23 20.29
CA SER A 81 -0.77 19.34 20.59
C SER A 81 -0.41 19.28 22.08
N ARG A 82 0.83 18.87 22.41
CA ARG A 82 1.33 19.04 23.77
C ARG A 82 1.56 20.53 23.96
N SER A 83 0.67 21.17 24.73
CA SER A 83 0.94 22.47 25.33
C SER A 83 2.23 22.35 26.14
N TRP A 84 3.28 23.03 25.70
CA TRP A 84 4.49 23.21 26.51
C TRP A 84 4.10 23.95 27.80
N PRO A 85 4.57 23.52 28.99
CA PRO A 85 4.47 24.38 30.16
C PRO A 85 5.35 25.63 29.91
N PRO A 86 4.92 26.83 30.32
CA PRO A 86 5.74 28.02 30.17
C PRO A 86 7.04 27.84 30.94
N THR A 87 8.16 28.03 30.26
CA THR A 87 9.49 28.08 30.87
C THR A 87 9.51 29.23 31.87
N ARG A 88 9.91 28.94 33.11
CA ARG A 88 10.00 29.92 34.22
C ARG A 88 11.36 30.58 34.24
#